data_AF-A0ABD7S5J2-F1
#
_entry.id   AF-A0ABD7S5J2-F1
#
_cell.length_a   1.000
_cell.length_b   1.000
_cell.length_c   1.000
_cell.angle_alpha   90.00
_cell.angle_beta   90.00
_cell.angle_gamma   90.00
#
_symmetry.space_group_name_H-M   'P 1'
#
loop_
_entity.id
_entity.type
_entity.pdbx_description
1 polymer ?
#
loop_
_entity_poly.entity_id
_entity_poly.type
_entity_poly.pdbx_seq_one_letter_code
_entity_poly.pdbx_strand_id
1 'polypeptide(L)'
;MINRYGCLERNHMVSRAAIAAGLLLALTIGSAMPSIAQDKDARFQLASVDQQTKSAISRSLKVELQKYIDGQMGRLPDQDAHILVNSVSVTSKGALVVDLSRGFLPRVPGRIEEDRRDQLKSLYIEVIDPTLSADFRNTPVEFTVEGRSFEEWEPEDPTLKPKKK
;
A
#
# COMPACT_ATOMS: atom_id res chain seq x y z
N MET A 1 46.19 29.12 44.97
CA MET A 1 45.15 29.73 44.12
C MET A 1 44.76 28.73 43.05
N ILE A 2 43.61 28.07 43.21
CA ILE A 2 42.94 27.34 42.12
C ILE A 2 41.49 27.81 42.15
N ASN A 3 41.03 28.31 41.00
CA ASN A 3 39.73 28.94 40.81
C ASN A 3 38.58 27.97 41.05
N ARG A 4 37.47 28.53 41.55
CA ARG A 4 36.17 27.91 41.80
C ARG A 4 35.23 28.01 40.58
N TYR A 5 34.16 27.19 40.62
CA TYR A 5 32.83 27.29 39.97
C TYR A 5 32.73 26.88 38.48
N GLY A 6 31.70 26.16 37.99
CA GLY A 6 30.44 25.65 38.55
C GLY A 6 30.06 24.31 37.87
N CYS A 7 29.31 23.40 38.48
CA CYS A 7 27.91 23.47 38.92
C CYS A 7 26.91 23.19 37.77
N LEU A 8 26.29 22.00 37.83
CA LEU A 8 24.90 21.63 37.53
C LEU A 8 24.26 22.00 36.18
N GLU A 9 23.79 20.99 35.44
CA GLU A 9 22.34 20.62 35.32
C GLU A 9 22.16 19.47 34.31
N ARG A 10 21.51 18.36 34.74
CA ARG A 10 20.16 17.91 34.30
C ARG A 10 20.05 17.60 32.80
N ASN A 11 19.51 16.49 32.30
CA ASN A 11 18.62 15.46 32.83
C ASN A 11 18.43 14.39 31.72
N HIS A 12 17.87 13.23 32.09
CA HIS A 12 17.31 12.15 31.26
C HIS A 12 18.35 11.25 30.56
N MET A 13 18.62 10.01 30.99
CA MET A 13 17.71 8.94 31.44
C MET A 13 16.45 8.83 30.57
N VAL A 14 16.60 8.13 29.43
CA VAL A 14 15.56 7.27 28.86
C VAL A 14 16.30 6.14 28.11
N SER A 15 16.72 5.08 28.82
CA SER A 15 15.97 3.81 28.85
C SER A 15 15.20 3.57 27.54
N ARG A 16 15.89 3.13 26.48
CA ARG A 16 15.20 2.55 25.31
C ARG A 16 14.73 1.15 25.71
N ALA A 17 13.65 1.14 26.48
CA ALA A 17 12.93 -0.06 26.85
C ALA A 17 12.44 -0.74 25.58
N ALA A 18 12.65 -2.05 25.56
CA ALA A 18 12.13 -2.97 24.57
C ALA A 18 10.61 -2.82 24.41
N ILE A 19 10.15 -2.79 23.16
CA ILE A 19 8.78 -3.19 22.84
C ILE A 19 8.89 -4.26 21.76
N ALA A 20 9.31 -5.45 22.18
CA ALA A 20 9.00 -6.68 21.47
C ALA A 20 7.53 -7.02 21.80
N ALA A 21 6.60 -6.46 21.04
CA ALA A 21 5.19 -6.82 21.13
C ALA A 21 4.98 -8.13 20.36
N GLY A 22 5.41 -9.25 20.97
CA GLY A 22 5.03 -10.59 20.53
C GLY A 22 3.57 -10.82 20.91
N LEU A 23 2.67 -10.69 19.94
CA LEU A 23 1.26 -11.01 20.11
C LEU A 23 1.07 -12.54 20.04
N LEU A 24 1.21 -13.23 21.18
CA LEU A 24 0.88 -14.65 21.32
C LEU A 24 -0.61 -14.78 21.63
N LEU A 25 -1.43 -15.04 20.61
CA LEU A 25 -2.83 -15.40 20.77
C LEU A 25 -2.92 -16.93 20.93
N ALA A 26 -3.05 -17.41 22.17
CA ALA A 26 -3.33 -18.81 22.45
C ALA A 26 -4.82 -19.09 22.26
N LEU A 27 -5.19 -19.78 21.17
CA LEU A 27 -6.53 -20.33 20.95
C LEU A 27 -6.48 -21.84 21.16
N THR A 28 -6.89 -22.29 22.34
CA THR A 28 -7.26 -23.69 22.57
C THR A 28 -8.64 -23.94 21.99
N ILE A 29 -8.75 -24.75 20.93
CA ILE A 29 -10.01 -25.36 20.50
C ILE A 29 -9.75 -26.86 20.28
N GLY A 30 -10.37 -27.67 21.12
CA GLY A 30 -10.44 -29.12 20.94
C GLY A 30 -11.44 -29.50 19.83
N SER A 31 -11.07 -30.56 19.10
CA SER A 31 -11.90 -31.47 18.29
C SER A 31 -13.00 -30.86 17.40
N ALA A 32 -12.75 -30.81 16.11
CA ALA A 32 -13.16 -31.85 15.16
C ALA A 32 -12.59 -31.46 13.79
N MET A 33 -12.00 -32.41 13.06
CA MET A 33 -11.59 -32.22 11.68
C MET A 33 -12.84 -32.40 10.81
N PRO A 34 -13.37 -31.37 10.12
CA PRO A 34 -14.06 -31.61 8.87
C PRO A 34 -12.98 -31.67 7.78
N SER A 35 -12.97 -32.78 7.05
CA SER A 35 -12.26 -32.86 5.77
C SER A 35 -12.86 -31.80 4.84
N ILE A 36 -12.21 -30.65 4.75
CA ILE A 36 -12.59 -29.60 3.79
C ILE A 36 -11.77 -29.89 2.54
N ALA A 37 -12.48 -30.36 1.52
CA ALA A 37 -12.03 -30.37 0.14
C ALA A 37 -11.36 -29.02 -0.16
N GLN A 38 -10.15 -29.05 -0.72
CA GLN A 38 -9.46 -27.85 -1.20
C GLN A 38 -10.28 -27.26 -2.37
N ASP A 39 -11.24 -26.44 -2.01
CA ASP A 39 -12.03 -25.63 -2.91
C ASP A 39 -11.16 -24.49 -3.43
N LYS A 40 -11.20 -24.26 -4.75
CA LYS A 40 -10.37 -23.30 -5.47
C LYS A 40 -10.77 -21.84 -5.23
N ASP A 41 -11.61 -21.57 -4.22
CA ASP A 41 -12.21 -20.26 -3.91
C ASP A 41 -11.69 -19.63 -2.61
N ALA A 42 -10.39 -19.71 -2.35
CA ALA A 42 -9.71 -18.81 -1.39
C ALA A 42 -9.62 -17.35 -1.91
N ARG A 43 -10.65 -16.86 -2.62
CA ARG A 43 -10.78 -15.49 -3.13
C ARG A 43 -11.33 -14.51 -2.08
N PHE A 44 -11.65 -15.00 -0.88
CA PHE A 44 -12.19 -14.20 0.23
C PHE A 44 -11.14 -13.98 1.29
N GLN A 45 -10.21 -13.07 1.03
CA GLN A 45 -9.23 -12.70 2.04
C GLN A 45 -9.58 -11.34 2.66
N LEU A 46 -9.75 -10.24 1.90
CA LEU A 46 -10.22 -8.98 2.50
C LEU A 46 -11.76 -8.81 2.54
N ALA A 47 -12.53 -9.51 1.71
CA ALA A 47 -14.00 -9.32 1.63
C ALA A 47 -14.73 -9.68 2.95
N SER A 48 -14.28 -10.74 3.63
CA SER A 48 -14.85 -11.29 4.87
C SER A 48 -14.40 -10.56 6.14
N VAL A 49 -13.44 -9.66 6.03
CA VAL A 49 -12.91 -8.88 7.16
C VAL A 49 -13.93 -7.81 7.58
N ASP A 50 -14.03 -7.54 8.88
CA ASP A 50 -14.92 -6.51 9.38
C ASP A 50 -14.48 -5.10 8.93
N GLN A 51 -15.42 -4.15 8.96
CA GLN A 51 -15.17 -2.81 8.42
C GLN A 51 -14.08 -2.04 9.18
N GLN A 52 -13.92 -2.28 10.49
CA GLN A 52 -12.90 -1.61 11.29
C GLN A 52 -11.51 -2.08 10.87
N THR A 53 -11.32 -3.39 10.70
CA THR A 53 -10.04 -3.95 10.26
C THR A 53 -9.71 -3.54 8.82
N LYS A 54 -10.68 -3.56 7.90
CA LYS A 54 -10.49 -3.02 6.53
C LYS A 54 -10.00 -1.57 6.56
N SER A 55 -10.64 -0.73 7.38
CA SER A 55 -10.30 0.68 7.51
C SER A 55 -8.89 0.88 8.10
N ALA A 56 -8.50 0.05 9.07
CA ALA A 56 -7.16 0.07 9.64
C ALA A 56 -6.08 -0.30 8.61
N ILE A 57 -6.32 -1.37 7.84
CA ILE A 57 -5.43 -1.82 6.75
C ILE A 57 -5.29 -0.72 5.69
N SER A 58 -6.40 -0.17 5.20
CA SER A 58 -6.40 0.91 4.22
C SER A 58 -5.64 2.14 4.70
N ARG A 59 -5.83 2.55 5.96
CA ARG A 59 -5.12 3.69 6.55
C ARG A 59 -3.62 3.43 6.66
N SER A 60 -3.24 2.24 7.10
CA SER A 60 -1.82 1.84 7.22
C SER A 60 -1.15 1.86 5.85
N LEU A 61 -1.76 1.20 4.86
CA LEU A 61 -1.26 1.14 3.49
C LEU A 61 -1.13 2.54 2.87
N LYS A 62 -2.12 3.41 3.05
CA LYS A 62 -2.04 4.79 2.53
C LYS A 62 -0.80 5.53 3.05
N VAL A 63 -0.49 5.38 4.33
CA VAL A 63 0.67 6.04 4.95
C VAL A 63 1.98 5.45 4.43
N GLU A 64 2.10 4.12 4.39
CA GLU A 64 3.34 3.48 3.93
C GLU A 64 3.58 3.70 2.42
N LEU A 65 2.52 3.66 1.60
CA LEU A 65 2.61 3.98 0.17
C LEU A 65 3.09 5.42 -0.03
N GLN A 66 2.54 6.39 0.72
CA GLN A 66 2.97 7.78 0.61
C GLN A 66 4.45 7.93 0.99
N LYS A 67 4.89 7.30 2.09
CA LYS A 67 6.30 7.32 2.52
C LYS A 67 7.23 6.74 1.45
N TYR A 68 6.86 5.60 0.86
CA TYR A 68 7.67 4.97 -0.19
C TYR A 68 7.76 5.84 -1.44
N ILE A 69 6.64 6.41 -1.88
CA ILE A 69 6.58 7.34 -3.01
C ILE A 69 7.49 8.54 -2.77
N ASP A 70 7.43 9.14 -1.58
CA ASP A 70 8.21 10.35 -1.26
C ASP A 70 9.71 10.07 -1.05
N GLY A 71 10.06 8.89 -0.54
CA GLY A 71 11.43 8.58 -0.13
C GLY A 71 12.24 7.68 -1.07
N GLN A 72 11.61 6.79 -1.83
CA GLN A 72 12.30 5.63 -2.43
C GLN A 72 11.92 5.33 -3.88
N MET A 73 10.68 5.57 -4.33
CA MET A 73 10.18 5.12 -5.64
C MET A 73 10.91 5.70 -6.88
N GLY A 74 11.69 6.77 -6.70
CA GLY A 74 12.23 7.54 -7.83
C GLY A 74 11.12 8.23 -8.63
N ARG A 75 11.51 9.01 -9.65
CA ARG A 75 10.58 9.70 -10.55
C ARG A 75 10.92 9.35 -11.99
N LEU A 76 9.89 9.02 -12.76
CA LEU A 76 10.03 8.94 -14.21
C LEU A 76 10.15 10.35 -14.79
N PRO A 77 10.76 10.50 -15.97
CA PRO A 77 10.70 11.73 -16.74
C PRO A 77 9.26 12.26 -16.83
N ASP A 78 9.11 13.57 -16.68
CA ASP A 78 7.84 14.30 -16.82
C ASP A 78 6.74 13.95 -15.81
N GLN A 79 7.03 13.17 -14.76
CA GLN A 79 6.18 13.04 -13.57
C GLN A 79 6.23 14.31 -12.71
N ASP A 80 5.18 14.52 -11.90
CA ASP A 80 5.18 15.63 -10.96
C ASP A 80 6.13 15.36 -9.79
N ALA A 81 6.67 16.44 -9.22
CA ALA A 81 7.54 16.36 -8.06
C ALA A 81 6.80 15.77 -6.84
N HIS A 82 5.50 16.06 -6.73
CA HIS A 82 4.64 15.62 -5.65
C HIS A 82 3.57 14.66 -6.18
N ILE A 83 3.72 13.39 -5.85
CA ILE A 83 2.75 12.33 -6.14
C ILE A 83 2.06 11.98 -4.84
N LEU A 84 0.73 12.02 -4.83
CA LEU A 84 -0.07 11.73 -3.66
C LEU A 84 -0.78 10.37 -3.80
N VAL A 85 -0.93 9.69 -2.68
CA VAL A 85 -1.90 8.61 -2.51
C VAL A 85 -3.21 9.24 -2.06
N ASN A 86 -4.13 9.45 -2.99
CA ASN A 86 -5.43 10.07 -2.72
C ASN A 86 -6.25 9.22 -1.75
N SER A 87 -6.36 7.92 -2.04
CA SER A 87 -7.10 6.99 -1.18
C SER A 87 -6.58 5.56 -1.31
N VAL A 88 -6.84 4.78 -0.27
CA VAL A 88 -6.74 3.32 -0.31
C VAL A 88 -8.05 2.80 0.26
N SER A 89 -8.69 1.88 -0.43
CA SER A 89 -9.98 1.33 -0.01
C SER A 89 -10.10 -0.16 -0.35
N VAL A 90 -11.03 -0.84 0.30
CA VAL A 90 -11.35 -2.23 0.02
C VAL A 90 -12.77 -2.30 -0.56
N THR A 91 -12.91 -2.89 -1.74
CA THR A 91 -14.22 -3.05 -2.38
C THR A 91 -15.07 -4.11 -1.67
N SER A 92 -16.36 -4.14 -1.98
CA SER A 92 -17.27 -5.20 -1.50
C SER A 92 -16.83 -6.60 -1.94
N LYS A 93 -16.11 -6.70 -3.06
CA LYS A 93 -15.50 -7.95 -3.56
C LYS A 93 -14.17 -8.27 -2.91
N GLY A 94 -13.70 -7.45 -1.97
CA GLY A 94 -12.44 -7.63 -1.25
C GLY A 94 -11.21 -7.21 -2.04
N ALA A 95 -11.35 -6.47 -3.15
CA ALA A 95 -10.20 -5.93 -3.87
C ALA A 95 -9.66 -4.67 -3.18
N LEU A 96 -8.34 -4.52 -3.12
CA LEU A 96 -7.68 -3.31 -2.65
C LEU A 96 -7.58 -2.32 -3.81
N VAL A 97 -8.17 -1.15 -3.66
CA VAL A 97 -8.07 -0.06 -4.65
C VAL A 97 -7.13 1.00 -4.09
N VAL A 98 -6.07 1.30 -4.83
CA VAL A 98 -5.09 2.34 -4.52
C VAL A 98 -5.24 3.46 -5.54
N ASP A 99 -5.75 4.61 -5.09
CA ASP A 99 -5.92 5.79 -5.93
C ASP A 99 -4.74 6.74 -5.79
N LEU A 100 -4.10 7.02 -6.91
CA LEU A 100 -2.94 7.91 -7.02
C LEU A 100 -3.35 9.25 -7.65
N SER A 101 -2.64 10.31 -7.33
CA SER A 101 -2.79 11.60 -8.00
C SER A 101 -2.34 11.55 -9.45
N ARG A 102 -2.87 12.44 -10.29
CA ARG A 102 -2.47 12.58 -11.71
C ARG A 102 -0.96 12.75 -11.92
N GLY A 103 -0.26 13.33 -10.95
CA GLY A 103 1.20 13.49 -10.99
C GLY A 103 1.98 12.19 -11.11
N PHE A 104 1.36 11.04 -10.83
CA PHE A 104 1.95 9.71 -11.08
C PHE A 104 2.10 9.40 -12.58
N LEU A 105 1.29 10.01 -13.43
CA LEU A 105 1.40 9.83 -14.88
C LEU A 105 2.40 10.85 -15.45
N PRO A 106 3.34 10.43 -16.32
CA PRO A 106 4.11 11.37 -17.11
C PRO A 106 3.20 12.29 -17.92
N ARG A 107 3.53 13.58 -17.98
CA ARG A 107 2.74 14.56 -18.75
C ARG A 107 2.72 14.27 -20.26
N VAL A 108 3.73 13.57 -20.77
CA VAL A 108 3.83 13.17 -22.18
C VAL A 108 3.48 11.68 -22.30
N PRO A 109 2.31 11.33 -22.85
CA PRO A 109 1.91 9.94 -23.03
C PRO A 109 2.82 9.23 -24.06
N GLY A 110 3.08 7.93 -23.86
CA GLY A 110 3.57 7.05 -24.92
C GLY A 110 5.07 6.74 -24.96
N ARG A 111 5.86 7.06 -23.93
CA ARG A 111 7.29 6.68 -23.90
C ARG A 111 7.71 5.71 -22.80
N ILE A 112 6.88 5.46 -21.79
CA ILE A 112 7.34 4.82 -20.56
C ILE A 112 6.26 3.92 -19.94
N GLU A 113 5.79 2.93 -20.69
CA GLU A 113 4.88 1.92 -20.11
C GLU A 113 5.60 0.88 -19.26
N GLU A 114 6.81 0.51 -19.63
CA GLU A 114 7.61 -0.47 -18.90
C GLU A 114 8.02 0.07 -17.54
N ASP A 115 8.68 1.22 -17.47
CA ASP A 115 9.09 1.78 -16.17
C ASP A 115 7.89 2.15 -15.28
N ARG A 116 6.74 2.50 -15.85
CA ARG A 116 5.48 2.69 -15.09
C ARG A 116 5.01 1.38 -14.48
N ARG A 117 5.00 0.29 -15.25
CA ARG A 117 4.65 -1.05 -14.72
C ARG A 117 5.63 -1.48 -13.64
N ASP A 118 6.91 -1.15 -13.78
CA ASP A 118 7.92 -1.43 -12.77
C ASP A 118 7.71 -0.60 -11.50
N GLN A 119 7.30 0.66 -11.61
CA GLN A 119 6.89 1.45 -10.43
C GLN A 119 5.67 0.86 -9.72
N LEU A 120 4.62 0.46 -10.46
CA LEU A 120 3.44 -0.19 -9.87
C LEU A 120 3.80 -1.52 -9.21
N LYS A 121 4.66 -2.32 -9.85
CA LYS A 121 5.19 -3.56 -9.30
C LYS A 121 6.00 -3.31 -8.03
N SER A 122 6.80 -2.24 -8.00
CA SER A 122 7.57 -1.85 -6.82
C SER A 122 6.65 -1.44 -5.68
N LEU A 123 5.61 -0.65 -5.93
CA LEU A 123 4.59 -0.32 -4.92
C LEU A 123 3.93 -1.59 -4.35
N TYR A 124 3.68 -2.58 -5.20
CA TYR A 124 3.14 -3.86 -4.75
C TYR A 124 4.13 -4.62 -3.86
N ILE A 125 5.35 -4.86 -4.35
CA ILE A 125 6.35 -5.72 -3.68
C ILE A 125 6.91 -5.08 -2.41
N GLU A 126 7.21 -3.79 -2.45
CA GLU A 126 7.92 -3.11 -1.36
C GLU A 126 6.97 -2.60 -0.27
N VAL A 127 5.69 -2.41 -0.59
CA VAL A 127 4.73 -1.80 0.35
C VAL A 127 3.52 -2.69 0.58
N ILE A 128 2.79 -3.05 -0.47
CA ILE A 128 1.49 -3.74 -0.31
C ILE A 128 1.68 -5.16 0.23
N ASP A 129 2.50 -5.99 -0.42
CA ASP A 129 2.76 -7.38 0.02
C ASP A 129 3.28 -7.48 1.47
N PRO A 130 4.28 -6.67 1.91
CA PRO A 130 4.79 -6.76 3.28
C PRO A 130 3.86 -6.14 4.32
N THR A 131 3.00 -5.18 3.95
CA THR A 131 2.02 -4.58 4.87
C THR A 131 0.80 -5.48 5.05
N LEU A 132 0.47 -6.29 4.05
CA LEU A 132 -0.60 -7.28 4.13
C LEU A 132 -0.12 -8.53 4.88
N SER A 133 -0.93 -9.01 5.83
CA SER A 133 -0.69 -10.31 6.47
C SER A 133 -0.66 -11.44 5.43
N ALA A 134 -0.04 -12.58 5.77
CA ALA A 134 0.00 -13.76 4.91
C ALA A 134 -1.39 -14.17 4.39
N ASP A 135 -2.41 -13.99 5.23
CA ASP A 135 -3.83 -14.25 4.94
C ASP A 135 -4.48 -13.23 3.99
N PHE A 136 -3.74 -12.27 3.44
CA PHE A 136 -4.25 -11.26 2.50
C PHE A 136 -3.38 -11.09 1.25
N ARG A 137 -2.27 -11.83 1.11
CA ARG A 137 -1.30 -11.64 0.01
C ARG A 137 -1.85 -11.92 -1.39
N ASN A 138 -2.90 -12.72 -1.52
CA ASN A 138 -3.55 -12.97 -2.82
C ASN A 138 -4.72 -12.02 -3.10
N THR A 139 -4.85 -10.95 -2.32
CA THR A 139 -5.91 -9.97 -2.53
C THR A 139 -5.71 -9.28 -3.89
N PRO A 140 -6.73 -9.21 -4.75
CA PRO A 140 -6.61 -8.44 -5.98
C PRO A 140 -6.37 -6.96 -5.67
N VAL A 141 -5.34 -6.39 -6.29
CA VAL A 141 -4.99 -4.97 -6.17
C VAL A 141 -5.28 -4.27 -7.49
N GLU A 142 -6.01 -3.17 -7.41
CA GLU A 142 -6.32 -2.28 -8.51
C GLU A 142 -5.71 -0.91 -8.24
N PHE A 143 -4.95 -0.39 -9.19
CA PHE A 143 -4.43 0.97 -9.12
C PHE A 143 -5.28 1.86 -10.01
N THR A 144 -5.64 3.03 -9.50
CA THR A 144 -6.36 4.07 -10.24
C THR A 144 -5.62 5.40 -10.17
N VAL A 145 -5.94 6.30 -11.10
CA VAL A 145 -5.46 7.68 -11.09
C VAL A 145 -6.66 8.61 -11.14
N GLU A 146 -6.84 9.42 -10.08
CA GLU A 146 -8.00 10.28 -9.88
C GLU A 146 -9.34 9.53 -10.05
N GLY A 147 -9.42 8.31 -9.54
CA GLY A 147 -10.60 7.44 -9.57
C GLY A 147 -10.87 6.78 -10.92
N ARG A 148 -9.97 6.91 -11.91
CA ARG A 148 -10.09 6.25 -13.22
C ARG A 148 -9.03 5.17 -13.39
N SER A 149 -9.37 4.11 -14.11
CA SER A 149 -8.43 3.05 -14.47
C SER A 149 -7.35 3.58 -15.42
N PHE A 150 -6.18 2.92 -15.47
CA PHE A 150 -5.11 3.34 -16.38
C PHE A 150 -5.49 3.18 -17.86
N GLU A 151 -6.35 2.22 -18.20
CA GLU A 151 -6.88 2.02 -19.56
C GLU A 151 -7.67 3.24 -20.04
N GLU A 152 -8.35 3.96 -19.15
CA GLU A 152 -9.09 5.19 -19.48
C GLU A 152 -8.17 6.41 -19.69
N TRP A 153 -6.90 6.32 -19.29
CA TRP A 153 -5.89 7.37 -19.47
C TRP A 153 -5.00 7.15 -20.69
N GLU A 154 -5.08 5.98 -21.33
CA GLU A 154 -4.41 5.76 -22.60
C GLU A 154 -5.09 6.64 -23.66
N PRO A 155 -4.32 7.43 -24.43
CA PRO A 155 -4.91 8.19 -25.51
C PRO A 155 -5.59 7.20 -26.46
N GLU A 156 -6.87 7.43 -26.78
CA GLU A 156 -7.53 6.71 -27.87
C GLU A 156 -6.60 6.79 -29.09
N ASP A 157 -6.10 5.66 -29.54
CA ASP A 157 -5.30 5.59 -30.75
C ASP A 157 -6.11 6.26 -31.87
N PRO A 158 -5.65 7.39 -32.44
CA PRO A 158 -6.41 8.10 -33.47
C PRO A 158 -6.58 7.26 -34.75
N THR A 159 -5.93 6.10 -34.85
CA THR A 159 -6.10 5.13 -35.94
C THR A 159 -7.16 4.06 -35.66
N LEU A 160 -7.61 3.89 -34.41
CA LEU A 160 -8.71 3.00 -34.06
C LEU A 160 -10.04 3.71 -34.29
N LYS A 161 -10.70 3.36 -35.41
CA LYS A 161 -12.05 3.84 -35.72
C LYS A 161 -12.98 3.66 -34.50
N PRO A 162 -13.87 4.61 -34.21
CA PRO A 162 -14.79 4.50 -33.09
C PRO A 162 -15.60 3.21 -33.24
N LYS A 163 -15.59 2.37 -32.20
CA LYS A 163 -16.50 1.23 -32.11
C LYS A 163 -17.92 1.80 -32.05
N LYS A 164 -18.65 1.70 -33.18
CA LYS A 164 -20.07 2.03 -33.24
C LYS A 164 -20.80 1.20 -32.17
N LYS A 165 -21.59 1.92 -31.35
CA LYS A 165 -22.61 1.35 -30.47
C LYS A 165 -23.64 0.56 -31.27
#